data_AF-A1DEN6-F1
#
_entry.id   AF-A1DEN6-F1
#
_cell.length_a   1.000
_cell.length_b   1.000
_cell.length_c   1.000
_cell.angle_alpha   90.00
_cell.angle_beta   90.00
_cell.angle_gamma   90.00
#
_symmetry.space_group_name_H-M   'P 1'
#
loop_
_entity.id
_entity.type
_entity.pdbx_description
1 polymer ?
#
loop_
_entity_poly.entity_id
_entity_poly.type
_entity_poly.pdbx_seq_one_letter_code
_entity_poly.pdbx_strand_id
1 'polypeptide(L)'
;MKADGLLRHQFSRSISTAYSPKPEPAPLPSKLPKAFLSQIPTRLQPNAGRKKLKIYPPPPTPRANCKDPVAALTESQLAALDPTGERRALFDYRRNPRSVKVGDILRVTFKNGDPFSGVCLSIRLRGIDTSFLLRNELTRVGVEMAVKVFSPNVESVEIVQRTEKRKRRARLYYMRYVPASGDGTTRKNVPPVQ
;
A
#
# COMPACT_ATOMS: atom_id res chain seq x y z
N MET A 1 -66.69 62.65 -28.31
CA MET A 1 -66.37 61.27 -27.88
C MET A 1 -65.09 60.82 -28.57
N LYS A 2 -63.96 60.77 -27.87
CA LYS A 2 -62.80 59.94 -28.21
C LYS A 2 -62.21 59.48 -26.89
N ALA A 3 -62.18 58.16 -26.69
CA ALA A 3 -61.64 57.52 -25.50
C ALA A 3 -60.15 57.24 -25.75
N ASP A 4 -59.28 57.90 -25.01
CA ASP A 4 -57.85 57.57 -25.00
C ASP A 4 -57.63 56.38 -24.07
N GLY A 5 -57.27 55.25 -24.67
CA GLY A 5 -57.01 54.00 -23.97
C GLY A 5 -55.71 54.05 -23.17
N LEU A 6 -55.81 53.68 -21.89
CA LEU A 6 -54.68 53.43 -21.00
C LEU A 6 -53.85 52.25 -21.51
N LEU A 7 -52.70 52.52 -22.12
CA LEU A 7 -51.69 51.51 -22.43
C LEU A 7 -51.01 51.07 -21.12
N ARG A 8 -51.37 49.88 -20.63
CA ARG A 8 -50.67 49.20 -19.55
C ARG A 8 -49.23 48.94 -19.97
N HIS A 9 -48.26 49.52 -19.27
CA HIS A 9 -46.87 49.09 -19.38
C HIS A 9 -46.76 47.63 -18.90
N GLN A 10 -46.67 46.72 -19.86
CA GLN A 10 -46.27 45.34 -19.64
C GLN A 10 -44.83 45.36 -19.13
N PHE A 11 -44.63 45.25 -17.82
CA PHE A 11 -43.31 44.97 -17.25
C PHE A 11 -42.91 43.55 -17.63
N SER A 12 -42.40 43.41 -18.85
CA SER A 12 -41.68 42.22 -19.30
C SER A 12 -40.42 42.14 -18.45
N ARG A 13 -40.41 41.24 -17.46
CA ARG A 13 -39.16 40.84 -16.80
C ARG A 13 -38.35 40.07 -17.84
N SER A 14 -37.38 40.72 -18.45
CA SER A 14 -36.39 40.06 -19.30
C SER A 14 -35.57 39.12 -18.41
N ILE A 15 -35.88 37.83 -18.49
CA ILE A 15 -35.05 36.77 -17.94
C ILE A 15 -33.79 36.70 -18.80
N SER A 16 -32.82 37.53 -18.46
CA SER A 16 -31.48 37.51 -19.05
C SER A 16 -30.69 36.37 -18.43
N THR A 17 -30.21 35.46 -19.27
CA THR A 17 -29.21 34.43 -18.92
C THR A 17 -27.78 34.98 -18.91
N ALA A 18 -27.59 36.26 -19.23
CA ALA A 18 -26.29 36.89 -19.20
C ALA A 18 -25.84 37.08 -17.74
N TYR A 19 -24.73 36.42 -17.38
CA TYR A 19 -24.09 36.61 -16.10
C TYR A 19 -23.70 38.08 -15.92
N SER A 20 -24.31 38.76 -14.95
CA SER A 20 -23.86 40.08 -14.51
C SER A 20 -22.89 39.89 -13.34
N PRO A 21 -21.63 40.35 -13.46
CA PRO A 21 -20.70 40.27 -12.35
C PRO A 21 -21.25 41.06 -11.17
N LYS A 22 -21.07 40.52 -9.96
CA LYS A 22 -21.48 41.23 -8.73
C LYS A 22 -20.74 42.58 -8.69
N PRO A 23 -21.46 43.71 -8.54
CA PRO A 23 -20.81 45.02 -8.53
C PRO A 23 -19.84 45.12 -7.37
N GLU A 24 -18.65 45.65 -7.64
CA GLU A 24 -17.69 45.94 -6.58
C GLU A 24 -18.28 46.98 -5.61
N PRO A 25 -18.10 46.80 -4.29
CA PRO A 25 -18.60 47.76 -3.33
C PRO A 25 -17.93 49.11 -3.57
N ALA A 26 -18.73 50.16 -3.77
CA ALA A 26 -18.23 51.51 -3.97
C ALA A 26 -17.39 51.94 -2.76
N PRO A 27 -16.16 52.47 -2.95
CA PRO A 27 -15.37 52.99 -1.85
C PRO A 27 -16.04 54.23 -1.25
N LEU A 28 -15.81 54.46 0.04
CA LEU A 28 -16.26 55.69 0.69
C LEU A 28 -15.63 56.92 0.01
N PRO A 29 -16.35 58.06 -0.03
CA PRO A 29 -15.83 59.28 -0.65
C PRO A 29 -14.57 59.76 0.08
N SER A 30 -13.53 60.08 -0.69
CA SER A 30 -12.20 60.46 -0.17
C SER A 30 -12.19 61.75 0.66
N LYS A 31 -13.19 62.61 0.48
CA LYS A 31 -13.34 63.90 1.17
C LYS A 31 -14.47 63.90 2.21
N LEU A 32 -14.72 62.78 2.90
CA LEU A 32 -15.73 62.75 3.96
C LEU A 32 -15.24 63.52 5.21
N PRO A 33 -15.99 64.51 5.73
CA PRO A 33 -15.63 65.21 6.96
C PRO A 33 -15.63 64.25 8.16
N LYS A 34 -14.67 64.42 9.07
CA LYS A 34 -14.51 63.56 10.27
C LYS A 34 -15.77 63.52 11.15
N ALA A 35 -16.56 64.59 11.17
CA ALA A 35 -17.82 64.68 11.91
C ALA A 35 -18.84 63.61 11.48
N PHE A 36 -18.84 63.18 10.21
CA PHE A 36 -19.77 62.18 9.69
C PHE A 36 -19.27 60.74 9.88
N LEU A 37 -18.01 60.53 10.31
CA LEU A 37 -17.48 59.18 10.54
C LEU A 37 -18.19 58.46 11.70
N SER A 38 -18.64 59.18 12.73
CA SER A 38 -19.34 58.62 13.90
C SER A 38 -20.70 58.01 13.56
N GLN A 39 -21.33 58.45 12.46
CA GLN A 39 -22.62 57.94 11.97
C GLN A 39 -22.47 56.61 11.21
N ILE A 40 -21.25 56.26 10.78
CA ILE A 40 -20.96 55.02 10.06
C ILE A 40 -20.64 53.92 11.08
N PRO A 41 -21.21 52.71 10.95
CA PRO A 41 -20.83 51.57 11.79
C PRO A 41 -19.33 51.35 11.78
N THR A 42 -18.71 51.09 12.94
CA THR A 42 -17.25 51.01 13.09
C THR A 42 -16.58 50.03 12.10
N ARG A 43 -17.26 48.96 11.68
CA ARG A 43 -16.71 48.01 10.68
C ARG A 43 -16.63 48.56 9.25
N LEU A 44 -17.37 49.63 8.95
CA LEU A 44 -17.47 50.26 7.64
C LEU A 44 -16.69 51.59 7.58
N GLN A 45 -16.17 52.09 8.70
CA GLN A 45 -15.35 53.30 8.71
C GLN A 45 -13.99 53.01 8.02
N PRO A 46 -13.48 53.95 7.21
CA PRO A 46 -12.27 53.74 6.43
C PRO A 46 -11.02 53.53 7.30
N ASN A 47 -11.02 54.07 8.53
CA ASN A 47 -9.92 53.95 9.49
C ASN A 47 -9.99 52.69 10.36
N ALA A 48 -11.14 52.01 10.37
CA ALA A 48 -11.38 50.84 11.21
C ALA A 48 -11.52 49.59 10.33
N GLY A 49 -10.42 49.25 9.67
CA GLY A 49 -10.30 48.00 8.91
C GLY A 49 -10.57 46.78 9.79
N ARG A 50 -11.01 45.68 9.17
CA ARG A 50 -11.24 44.42 9.89
C ARG A 50 -9.94 43.99 10.58
N LYS A 51 -9.99 43.81 11.91
CA LYS A 51 -8.85 43.25 12.66
C LYS A 51 -8.50 41.88 12.07
N LYS A 52 -7.24 41.70 11.67
CA LYS A 52 -6.74 40.40 11.23
C LYS A 52 -6.78 39.45 12.42
N LEU A 53 -7.51 38.34 12.29
CA LEU A 53 -7.51 37.30 13.31
C LEU A 53 -6.12 36.64 13.33
N LYS A 54 -5.52 36.51 14.51
CA LYS A 54 -4.28 35.75 14.69
C LYS A 54 -4.62 34.27 14.58
N ILE A 55 -4.33 33.68 13.42
CA ILE A 55 -4.49 32.24 13.20
C ILE A 55 -3.21 31.56 13.70
N TYR A 56 -3.35 30.77 14.77
CA TYR A 56 -2.23 29.96 15.25
C TYR A 56 -2.05 28.75 14.33
N PRO A 57 -0.82 28.44 13.90
CA PRO A 57 -0.58 27.22 13.14
C PRO A 57 -0.85 25.99 14.02
N PRO A 58 -1.23 24.85 13.42
CA PRO A 58 -1.33 23.61 14.16
C PRO A 58 0.04 23.19 14.71
N PRO A 59 0.10 22.46 15.84
CA PRO A 59 1.34 21.87 16.31
C PRO A 59 1.93 20.90 15.27
N PRO A 60 3.25 20.69 15.26
CA PRO A 60 3.89 19.78 14.31
C PRO A 60 3.34 18.36 14.48
N THR A 61 2.95 17.73 13.39
CA THR A 61 2.42 16.36 13.40
C THR A 61 3.55 15.33 13.33
N PRO A 62 3.43 14.16 14.00
CA PRO A 62 4.43 13.09 13.89
C PRO A 62 4.58 12.55 12.46
N ARG A 63 3.56 12.74 11.61
CA ARG A 63 3.62 12.43 10.18
C ARG A 63 4.69 13.24 9.42
N ALA A 64 5.07 14.41 9.94
CA ALA A 64 6.19 15.18 9.41
C ALA A 64 7.53 14.46 9.66
N ASN A 65 7.65 13.72 10.77
CA ASN A 65 8.84 12.95 11.10
C ASN A 65 8.88 11.62 10.34
N CYS A 66 7.76 10.90 10.25
CA CYS A 66 7.65 9.66 9.51
C CYS A 66 6.37 9.62 8.67
N LYS A 67 6.55 9.59 7.34
CA LYS A 67 5.41 9.55 6.41
C LYS A 67 4.72 8.18 6.40
N ASP A 68 5.52 7.11 6.46
CA ASP A 68 5.07 5.71 6.51
C ASP A 68 5.77 4.96 7.67
N PRO A 69 5.14 4.89 8.85
CA PRO A 69 5.72 4.21 10.00
C PRO A 69 5.78 2.69 9.83
N VAL A 70 4.92 2.09 8.99
CA VAL A 70 4.86 0.63 8.82
C VAL A 70 6.02 0.14 7.98
N ALA A 71 6.34 0.85 6.89
CA ALA A 71 7.52 0.55 6.08
C ALA A 71 8.81 0.70 6.90
N ALA A 72 8.96 1.82 7.64
CA ALA A 72 10.11 2.07 8.49
C ALA A 72 10.28 0.97 9.57
N LEU A 73 9.19 0.55 10.21
CA LEU A 73 9.23 -0.55 11.17
C LEU A 73 9.65 -1.87 10.50
N THR A 74 9.06 -2.18 9.35
CA THR A 74 9.39 -3.40 8.60
C THR A 74 10.87 -3.44 8.22
N GLU A 75 11.43 -2.31 7.76
CA GLU A 75 12.85 -2.18 7.43
C GLU A 75 13.74 -2.35 8.67
N SER A 76 13.38 -1.73 9.80
CA SER A 76 14.13 -1.89 11.05
C SER A 76 14.16 -3.34 11.54
N GLN A 77 13.05 -4.06 11.43
CA GLN A 77 12.97 -5.46 11.83
C GLN A 77 13.72 -6.37 10.87
N LEU A 78 13.64 -6.11 9.55
CA LEU A 78 14.41 -6.85 8.57
C LEU A 78 15.91 -6.66 8.76
N ALA A 79 16.35 -5.43 9.06
CA ALA A 79 17.76 -5.16 9.37
C ALA A 79 18.24 -5.92 10.61
N ALA A 80 17.38 -6.09 11.62
CA ALA A 80 17.70 -6.85 12.82
C ALA A 80 17.74 -8.38 12.57
N LEU A 81 16.82 -8.92 11.78
CA LEU A 81 16.67 -10.37 11.55
C LEU A 81 17.57 -10.91 10.42
N ASP A 82 17.87 -10.10 9.41
CA ASP A 82 18.71 -10.43 8.27
C ASP A 82 19.67 -9.26 7.95
N PRO A 83 20.72 -9.08 8.77
CA PRO A 83 21.67 -7.97 8.59
C PRO A 83 22.45 -8.08 7.28
N THR A 84 22.67 -9.30 6.78
CA THR A 84 23.35 -9.57 5.51
C THR A 84 22.46 -9.32 4.29
N GLY A 85 21.14 -9.42 4.46
CA GLY A 85 20.17 -9.37 3.36
C GLY A 85 20.16 -10.62 2.48
N GLU A 86 20.92 -11.66 2.81
CA GLU A 86 21.05 -12.88 2.00
C GLU A 86 19.72 -13.64 1.92
N ARG A 87 19.00 -13.78 3.04
CA ARG A 87 17.71 -14.50 3.05
C ARG A 87 16.67 -13.73 2.25
N ARG A 88 16.64 -12.40 2.38
CA ARG A 88 15.80 -11.54 1.55
C ARG A 88 16.12 -11.70 0.07
N ALA A 89 17.39 -11.69 -0.30
CA ALA A 89 17.82 -11.86 -1.69
C ALA A 89 17.48 -13.25 -2.24
N LEU A 90 17.59 -14.29 -1.42
CA LEU A 90 17.30 -15.67 -1.78
C LEU A 90 15.82 -15.89 -2.14
N PHE A 91 14.90 -15.22 -1.45
CA PHE A 91 13.46 -15.36 -1.67
C PHE A 91 12.85 -14.26 -2.55
N ASP A 92 13.61 -13.23 -2.93
CA ASP A 92 13.17 -12.20 -3.89
C ASP A 92 13.33 -12.67 -5.36
N TYR A 93 12.42 -13.54 -5.77
CA TYR A 93 12.40 -14.09 -7.13
C TYR A 93 12.01 -13.09 -8.23
N ARG A 94 11.64 -11.86 -7.87
CA ARG A 94 11.31 -10.80 -8.85
C ARG A 94 12.57 -10.10 -9.32
N ARG A 95 13.55 -9.92 -8.42
CA ARG A 95 14.78 -9.17 -8.68
C ARG A 95 15.98 -10.07 -8.94
N ASN A 96 16.04 -11.24 -8.30
CA ASN A 96 17.22 -12.10 -8.35
C ASN A 96 16.99 -13.38 -9.17
N PRO A 97 17.77 -13.65 -10.24
CA PRO A 97 17.63 -14.87 -11.02
C PRO A 97 18.07 -16.13 -10.26
N ARG A 98 19.00 -15.96 -9.32
CA ARG A 98 19.51 -17.02 -8.42
C ARG A 98 18.58 -17.33 -7.25
N SER A 99 17.46 -16.63 -7.12
CA SER A 99 16.49 -16.89 -6.06
C SER A 99 15.97 -18.33 -6.08
N VAL A 100 15.36 -18.72 -4.97
CA VAL A 100 14.51 -19.90 -4.86
C VAL A 100 13.30 -19.72 -5.76
N LYS A 101 12.94 -20.79 -6.48
CA LYS A 101 11.70 -20.87 -7.26
C LYS A 101 10.85 -22.04 -6.75
N VAL A 102 9.57 -21.95 -7.04
CA VAL A 102 8.62 -23.02 -6.69
C VAL A 102 8.95 -24.26 -7.51
N GLY A 103 9.04 -25.40 -6.84
CA GLY A 103 9.50 -26.69 -7.39
C GLY A 103 10.95 -27.02 -7.05
N ASP A 104 11.76 -26.04 -6.63
CA ASP A 104 13.13 -26.30 -6.17
C ASP A 104 13.12 -27.08 -4.87
N ILE A 105 14.19 -27.85 -4.65
CA ILE A 105 14.39 -28.64 -3.44
C ILE A 105 15.28 -27.85 -2.52
N LEU A 106 14.73 -27.54 -1.35
CA LEU A 106 15.40 -26.76 -0.34
C LEU A 106 15.74 -27.64 0.84
N ARG A 107 16.93 -27.42 1.40
CA ARG A 107 17.31 -27.89 2.73
C ARG A 107 17.27 -26.72 3.68
N VAL A 108 16.55 -26.89 4.78
CA VAL A 108 16.44 -25.90 5.85
C VAL A 108 17.15 -26.48 7.06
N THR A 109 18.12 -25.73 7.56
CA THR A 109 18.86 -26.04 8.77
C THR A 109 18.29 -25.17 9.88
N PHE A 110 17.83 -25.79 10.96
CA PHE A 110 17.33 -25.08 12.13
C PHE A 110 18.41 -25.03 13.20
N LYS A 111 18.38 -23.99 14.05
CA LYS A 111 19.26 -23.90 15.22
C LYS A 111 19.09 -25.08 16.16
N ASN A 112 17.84 -25.53 16.31
CA ASN A 112 17.45 -26.65 17.14
C ASN A 112 16.63 -27.63 16.32
N GLY A 113 16.97 -28.91 16.40
CA GLY A 113 16.26 -30.01 15.71
C GLY A 113 16.89 -30.41 14.38
N ASP A 114 16.28 -31.42 13.75
CA ASP A 114 16.82 -32.02 12.54
C ASP A 114 16.58 -31.13 11.31
N PRO A 115 17.53 -31.09 10.36
CA PRO A 115 17.34 -30.36 9.11
C PRO A 115 16.19 -30.98 8.33
N PHE A 116 15.40 -30.14 7.68
CA PHE A 116 14.30 -30.60 6.84
C PHE A 116 14.55 -30.24 5.39
N SER A 117 14.44 -31.24 4.54
CA SER A 117 14.57 -31.10 3.10
C SER A 117 13.27 -31.45 2.40
N GLY A 118 12.93 -30.70 1.36
CA GLY A 118 11.74 -31.02 0.57
C GLY A 118 11.56 -30.11 -0.63
N VAL A 119 10.55 -30.45 -1.44
CA VAL A 119 10.17 -29.64 -2.61
C VAL A 119 9.40 -28.41 -2.11
N CYS A 120 9.81 -27.23 -2.55
CA CYS A 120 9.10 -25.98 -2.29
C CYS A 120 7.80 -25.91 -3.12
N LEU A 121 6.66 -26.10 -2.47
CA LEU A 121 5.33 -26.05 -3.11
C LEU A 121 4.80 -24.63 -3.28
N SER A 122 5.12 -23.71 -2.38
CA SER A 122 4.65 -22.33 -2.46
C SER A 122 5.54 -21.38 -1.68
N ILE A 123 5.63 -20.13 -2.15
CA ILE A 123 6.30 -19.02 -1.46
C ILE A 123 5.26 -17.92 -1.24
N ARG A 124 5.15 -17.43 -0.01
CA ARG A 124 4.25 -16.36 0.42
C ARG A 124 5.09 -15.16 0.81
N LEU A 125 5.14 -14.15 -0.05
CA LEU A 125 5.85 -12.89 0.22
C LEU A 125 4.95 -11.94 1.03
N ARG A 126 5.32 -11.67 2.29
CA ARG A 126 4.56 -10.80 3.23
C ARG A 126 5.52 -9.98 4.11
N GLY A 127 6.52 -9.34 3.50
CA GLY A 127 7.52 -8.56 4.23
C GLY A 127 8.30 -9.46 5.20
N ILE A 128 8.27 -9.12 6.49
CA ILE A 128 8.88 -9.92 7.57
C ILE A 128 8.23 -11.30 7.74
N ASP A 129 6.96 -11.44 7.38
CA ASP A 129 6.19 -12.67 7.55
C ASP A 129 6.33 -13.64 6.37
N THR A 130 7.32 -13.41 5.51
CA THR A 130 7.59 -14.22 4.33
C THR A 130 7.84 -15.68 4.72
N SER A 131 7.10 -16.58 4.08
CA SER A 131 7.18 -18.02 4.37
C SER A 131 7.16 -18.85 3.09
N PHE A 132 7.65 -20.08 3.20
CA PHE A 132 7.59 -21.06 2.13
C PHE A 132 7.11 -22.40 2.69
N LEU A 133 6.47 -23.19 1.82
CA LEU A 133 5.92 -24.49 2.17
C LEU A 133 6.75 -25.57 1.50
N LEU A 134 7.38 -26.42 2.30
CA LEU A 134 8.10 -27.60 1.86
C LEU A 134 7.22 -28.84 2.00
N ARG A 135 7.41 -29.79 1.08
CA ARG A 135 6.81 -31.12 1.13
C ARG A 135 7.90 -32.18 0.98
N ASN A 136 7.83 -33.20 1.82
CA ASN A 136 8.66 -34.40 1.75
C ASN A 136 7.79 -35.66 1.99
N GLU A 137 8.29 -36.84 1.65
CA GLU A 137 7.67 -38.12 2.00
C GLU A 137 8.64 -38.90 2.90
N LEU A 138 8.33 -38.96 4.19
CA LEU A 138 9.13 -39.67 5.19
C LEU A 138 8.44 -40.99 5.52
N THR A 139 9.14 -42.11 5.36
CA THR A 139 8.61 -43.45 5.70
C THR A 139 7.22 -43.74 5.09
N ARG A 140 6.98 -43.31 3.84
CA ARG A 140 5.69 -43.42 3.11
C ARG A 140 4.55 -42.54 3.62
N VAL A 141 4.86 -41.57 4.47
CA VAL A 141 3.91 -40.54 4.95
C VAL A 141 4.34 -39.18 4.39
N GLY A 142 3.41 -38.50 3.71
CA GLY A 142 3.64 -37.16 3.20
C GLY A 142 3.64 -36.13 4.33
N VAL A 143 4.79 -35.47 4.56
CA VAL A 143 4.96 -34.43 5.57
C VAL A 143 5.10 -33.07 4.89
N GLU A 144 4.38 -32.08 5.38
CA GLU A 144 4.48 -30.69 4.92
C GLU A 144 4.89 -29.77 6.05
N MET A 145 5.80 -28.85 5.77
CA MET A 145 6.26 -27.87 6.75
C MET A 145 6.27 -26.47 6.15
N ALA A 146 5.60 -25.55 6.83
CA ALA A 146 5.67 -24.13 6.53
C ALA A 146 6.73 -23.46 7.39
N VAL A 147 7.73 -22.85 6.74
CA VAL A 147 8.86 -22.20 7.41
C VAL A 147 8.83 -20.71 7.12
N LYS A 148 9.06 -19.90 8.17
CA LYS A 148 9.22 -18.45 8.09
C LYS A 148 10.70 -18.14 7.77
N VAL A 149 10.94 -17.43 6.67
CA VAL A 149 12.29 -17.15 6.15
C VAL A 149 13.14 -16.36 7.15
N PHE A 150 12.53 -15.38 7.80
CA PHE A 150 13.20 -14.47 8.73
C PHE A 150 13.09 -14.92 10.19
N SER A 151 12.67 -16.17 10.45
CA SER A 151 12.65 -16.70 11.80
C SER A 151 14.08 -16.86 12.33
N PRO A 152 14.38 -16.39 13.55
CA PRO A 152 15.71 -16.57 14.15
C PRO A 152 16.04 -18.03 14.43
N ASN A 153 15.07 -18.94 14.38
CA ASN A 153 15.30 -20.39 14.53
C ASN A 153 15.81 -21.04 13.24
N VAL A 154 15.67 -20.37 12.10
CA VAL A 154 16.23 -20.84 10.82
C VAL A 154 17.66 -20.34 10.73
N GLU A 155 18.60 -21.27 10.63
CA GLU A 155 20.02 -20.95 10.51
C GLU A 155 20.36 -20.68 9.04
N SER A 156 20.14 -21.66 8.17
CA SER A 156 20.41 -21.55 6.73
C SER A 156 19.30 -22.17 5.87
N VAL A 157 19.16 -21.66 4.65
CA VAL A 157 18.32 -22.24 3.61
C VAL A 157 19.16 -22.42 2.35
N GLU A 158 19.32 -23.67 1.93
CA GLU A 158 20.17 -24.06 0.81
C GLU A 158 19.31 -24.65 -0.31
N ILE A 159 19.64 -24.32 -1.56
CA ILE A 159 19.03 -24.97 -2.72
C ILE A 159 19.82 -26.24 -3.02
N VAL A 160 19.27 -27.40 -2.66
CA VAL A 160 19.88 -28.71 -2.93
C VAL A 160 19.81 -29.02 -4.42
N GLN A 161 18.63 -28.83 -5.00
CA GLN A 161 18.39 -29.13 -6.41
C GLN A 161 17.44 -28.10 -7.01
N ARG A 162 17.84 -27.52 -8.15
CA ARG A 162 16.96 -26.66 -8.94
C ARG A 162 16.05 -27.50 -9.83
N THR A 163 14.85 -27.00 -10.06
CA THR A 163 13.95 -27.60 -11.03
C THR A 163 14.52 -27.45 -12.44
N GLU A 164 14.56 -28.53 -13.22
CA GLU A 164 14.99 -28.53 -14.62
C GLU A 164 14.19 -27.53 -15.48
N LYS A 165 12.86 -27.55 -15.35
CA LYS A 165 11.94 -26.67 -16.07
C LYS A 165 11.09 -25.86 -15.11
N ARG A 166 11.07 -24.54 -15.32
CA ARG A 166 10.23 -23.61 -14.53
C ARG A 166 8.78 -24.10 -14.53
N LYS A 167 8.24 -24.37 -13.34
CA LYS A 167 6.84 -24.77 -13.19
C LYS A 167 5.93 -23.59 -13.57
N ARG A 168 4.83 -23.89 -14.26
CA ARG A 168 3.89 -22.87 -14.76
C ARG A 168 2.95 -22.31 -13.69
N ARG A 169 2.74 -23.05 -12.59
CA ARG A 169 1.86 -22.64 -11.49
C ARG A 169 2.67 -21.99 -10.38
N ALA A 170 2.14 -20.93 -9.77
CA ALA A 170 2.74 -20.26 -8.62
C ALA A 170 2.66 -21.09 -7.32
N ARG A 171 1.74 -22.07 -7.26
CA ARG A 171 1.59 -23.01 -6.15
C ARG A 171 1.43 -24.42 -6.70
N LEU A 172 2.21 -25.36 -6.18
CA LEU A 172 2.28 -26.73 -6.67
C LEU A 172 1.52 -27.70 -5.78
N TYR A 173 0.38 -27.29 -5.21
CA TYR A 173 -0.42 -28.16 -4.34
C TYR A 173 -0.94 -29.43 -5.01
N TYR A 174 -0.92 -29.49 -6.35
CA TYR A 174 -1.22 -30.73 -7.07
C TYR A 174 -0.19 -31.84 -6.81
N MET A 175 1.02 -31.52 -6.34
CA MET A 175 2.04 -32.49 -5.92
C MET A 175 1.66 -33.24 -4.62
N ARG A 176 0.54 -32.88 -3.98
CA ARG A 176 -0.05 -33.64 -2.87
C ARG A 176 -0.76 -34.89 -3.34
N TYR A 177 -1.40 -34.80 -4.50
CA TYR A 177 -2.16 -35.87 -5.07
C TYR A 177 -1.23 -36.76 -5.89
N VAL A 178 -1.19 -38.04 -5.53
CA VAL A 178 -0.58 -39.06 -6.38
C VAL A 178 -1.65 -39.46 -7.40
N PRO A 179 -1.42 -39.33 -8.72
CA PRO A 179 -2.38 -39.81 -9.71
C PRO A 179 -2.66 -41.29 -9.50
N ALA A 180 -3.95 -41.64 -9.42
CA ALA A 180 -4.44 -43.01 -9.20
C ALA A 180 -4.06 -43.98 -10.34
N SER A 181 -3.62 -43.45 -11.48
CA SER A 181 -3.20 -44.23 -12.64
C SER A 181 -1.73 -44.63 -12.52
N GLY A 182 -1.53 -45.87 -12.07
CA GLY A 182 -0.63 -46.83 -12.73
C GLY A 182 0.87 -46.59 -12.64
N ASP A 183 1.52 -47.59 -12.04
CA ASP A 183 2.95 -47.85 -12.02
C ASP A 183 3.76 -47.09 -10.95
N GLY A 184 4.48 -47.85 -10.12
CA GLY A 184 5.22 -47.41 -8.93
C GLY A 184 6.38 -46.43 -9.22
N THR A 185 6.44 -45.92 -10.44
CA THR A 185 7.44 -45.00 -10.99
C THR A 185 7.19 -43.55 -10.59
N THR A 186 5.98 -43.16 -10.19
CA THR A 186 5.67 -41.78 -9.76
C THR A 186 6.25 -41.38 -8.39
N ARG A 187 6.68 -42.35 -7.56
CA ARG A 187 7.51 -42.10 -6.36
C ARG A 187 8.88 -41.50 -6.69
N LYS A 188 9.32 -41.56 -7.96
CA LYS A 188 10.60 -41.00 -8.42
C LYS A 188 10.54 -39.49 -8.75
N ASN A 189 9.36 -38.88 -8.77
CA ASN A 189 9.20 -37.47 -9.16
C ASN A 189 9.48 -36.47 -8.03
N VAL A 190 9.50 -36.94 -6.78
CA VAL A 190 10.25 -36.27 -5.71
C VAL A 190 11.58 -37.00 -5.71
N PRO A 191 12.68 -36.39 -6.19
CA PRO A 191 13.96 -37.08 -6.14
C PRO A 191 14.24 -37.38 -4.67
N PRO A 192 14.78 -38.58 -4.37
CA PRO A 192 15.11 -38.94 -3.00
C PRO A 192 16.02 -37.85 -2.46
N VAL A 193 15.59 -37.20 -1.38
CA VAL A 193 16.52 -36.35 -0.65
C VAL A 193 17.44 -37.32 0.08
N GLN A 194 18.69 -37.39 -0.38
CA GLN A 194 19.78 -38.10 0.28
C GLN A 194 20.13 -37.42 1.59
#